data_AF-A0AA43ITR1-F1
#
_entry.id   AF-A0AA43ITR1-F1
#
_cell.length_a   1.000
_cell.length_b   1.000
_cell.length_c   1.000
_cell.angle_alpha   90.00
_cell.angle_beta   90.00
_cell.angle_gamma   90.00
#
_symmetry.space_group_name_H-M   'P 1'
#
loop_
_entity.id
_entity.type
_entity.pdbx_description
1 polymer ?
#
loop_
_entity_poly.entity_id
_entity_poly.type
_entity_poly.pdbx_seq_one_letter_code
_entity_poly.pdbx_strand_id
1 'polypeptide(L)'
;MVALNCDRARPETLLNLNEVSELRVWSRENGVLRLGSGLTYTEVMRGAPAVEMPALAEASRTVGSPQIRNRGTIGGNLGTASPAGDALPPLLIERADIELASVRGTRRVALTEFLVGPKHNALADDELIVAAVVHPSGEPQTFMKVGPRNAMVIAVCSLALVADRERGELRAAFGSAGPVTGLVTCPIADKDSFPDAVAEAASPIDDIRGTAAYRRHALRVLTQRALERCLA
;
A
#
# COMPACT_ATOMS: atom_id res chain seq x y z
N MET A 1 3.31 6.23 -19.11
CA MET A 1 2.81 5.69 -20.41
C MET A 1 1.32 5.92 -20.65
N VAL A 2 0.38 5.36 -19.86
CA VAL A 2 -1.07 5.57 -20.13
C VAL A 2 -1.47 7.05 -20.16
N ALA A 3 -0.96 7.85 -19.21
CA ALA A 3 -1.21 9.30 -19.20
C ALA A 3 -0.70 10.00 -20.48
N LEU A 4 0.44 9.56 -21.02
CA LEU A 4 0.96 10.07 -22.30
C LEU A 4 0.06 9.64 -23.46
N ASN A 5 -0.26 8.35 -23.56
CA ASN A 5 -1.08 7.81 -24.65
C ASN A 5 -2.49 8.45 -24.71
N CYS A 6 -3.06 8.78 -23.54
CA CYS A 6 -4.37 9.42 -23.43
C CYS A 6 -4.29 10.96 -23.38
N ASP A 7 -3.14 11.56 -23.68
CA ASP A 7 -2.91 13.01 -23.68
C ASP A 7 -3.28 13.74 -22.38
N ARG A 8 -3.07 13.07 -21.25
CA ARG A 8 -3.24 13.65 -19.91
C ARG A 8 -1.96 14.29 -19.38
N ALA A 9 -0.83 14.02 -20.02
CA ALA A 9 0.47 14.60 -19.67
C ALA A 9 1.40 14.63 -20.90
N ARG A 10 2.25 15.67 -20.97
CA ARG A 10 3.26 15.91 -22.02
C ARG A 10 4.54 16.46 -21.37
N PRO A 11 5.29 15.64 -20.61
CA PRO A 11 6.52 16.10 -19.99
C PRO A 11 7.58 16.38 -21.06
N GLU A 12 8.36 17.43 -20.88
CA GLU A 12 9.46 17.78 -21.78
C GLU A 12 10.60 16.75 -21.73
N THR A 13 10.77 16.09 -20.57
CA THR A 13 11.83 15.11 -20.33
C THR A 13 11.25 13.83 -19.70
N LEU A 14 11.80 12.68 -20.09
CA LEU A 14 11.48 11.38 -19.50
C LEU A 14 12.75 10.70 -19.02
N LEU A 15 12.77 10.30 -17.75
CA LEU A 15 13.84 9.51 -17.17
C LEU A 15 13.38 8.06 -17.01
N ASN A 16 14.12 7.11 -17.59
CA ASN A 16 13.86 5.68 -17.44
C ASN A 16 14.73 5.09 -16.32
N LEU A 17 14.09 4.57 -15.27
CA LEU A 17 14.75 4.00 -14.10
C LEU A 17 14.95 2.47 -14.18
N ASN A 18 14.45 1.81 -15.23
CA ASN A 18 14.43 0.34 -15.30
C ASN A 18 15.84 -0.29 -15.32
N GLU A 19 16.84 0.45 -15.80
CA GLU A 19 18.23 0.00 -15.90
C GLU A 19 19.04 0.26 -14.62
N VAL A 20 18.45 0.88 -13.60
CA VAL A 20 19.10 1.13 -12.30
C VAL A 20 18.87 -0.08 -11.41
N SER A 21 19.77 -1.05 -11.50
CA SER A 21 19.68 -2.33 -10.79
C SER A 21 19.57 -2.20 -9.27
N GLU A 22 20.18 -1.16 -8.71
CA GLU A 22 20.25 -0.84 -7.29
C GLU A 22 18.87 -0.51 -6.69
N LEU A 23 17.94 -0.03 -7.53
CA LEU A 23 16.54 0.20 -7.12
C LEU A 23 15.74 -1.10 -7.04
N ARG A 24 16.23 -2.22 -7.59
CA ARG A 24 15.51 -3.50 -7.67
C ARG A 24 15.96 -4.50 -6.60
N VAL A 25 16.70 -4.03 -5.60
CA VAL A 25 17.21 -4.87 -4.51
C VAL A 25 16.34 -4.72 -3.27
N TRP A 26 16.17 -5.80 -2.53
CA TRP A 26 15.70 -5.75 -1.15
C TRP A 26 16.82 -6.26 -0.21
N SER A 27 16.84 -5.77 1.02
CA SER A 27 17.75 -6.26 2.06
C SER A 27 17.03 -6.33 3.40
N ARG A 28 17.52 -7.21 4.28
CA ARG A 28 17.09 -7.30 5.67
C ARG A 28 18.30 -7.20 6.57
N GLU A 29 18.37 -6.15 7.38
CA GLU A 29 19.49 -5.87 8.27
C GLU A 29 18.96 -5.36 9.61
N ASN A 30 19.38 -5.96 10.73
CA ASN A 30 18.98 -5.54 12.09
C ASN A 30 17.45 -5.39 12.28
N GLY A 31 16.68 -6.30 11.70
CA GLY A 31 15.20 -6.26 11.77
C GLY A 31 14.55 -5.24 10.84
N VAL A 32 15.34 -4.45 10.09
CA VAL A 32 14.85 -3.49 9.09
C VAL A 32 14.79 -4.18 7.73
N LEU A 33 13.63 -4.16 7.10
CA LEU A 33 13.47 -4.59 5.71
C LEU A 33 13.45 -3.34 4.82
N ARG A 34 14.38 -3.28 3.87
CA ARG A 34 14.44 -2.25 2.84
C ARG A 34 13.98 -2.85 1.52
N LEU A 35 12.90 -2.31 0.96
CA LEU A 35 12.31 -2.71 -0.32
C LEU A 35 12.63 -1.65 -1.37
N GLY A 36 13.55 -1.93 -2.28
CA GLY A 36 13.89 -1.03 -3.38
C GLY A 36 12.66 -0.63 -4.22
N SER A 37 12.63 0.63 -4.64
CA SER A 37 11.49 1.22 -5.36
C SER A 37 11.25 0.60 -6.74
N GLY A 38 12.27 0.00 -7.34
CA GLY A 38 12.24 -0.72 -8.61
C GLY A 38 11.74 -2.16 -8.48
N LEU A 39 11.52 -2.70 -7.27
CA LEU A 39 10.96 -4.03 -7.10
C LEU A 39 9.56 -4.09 -7.70
N THR A 40 9.37 -5.05 -8.59
CA THR A 40 8.08 -5.33 -9.22
C THR A 40 7.16 -6.09 -8.28
N TYR A 41 5.85 -6.00 -8.51
CA TYR A 41 4.88 -6.81 -7.75
C TYR A 41 5.14 -8.32 -7.89
N THR A 42 5.66 -8.77 -9.03
CA THR A 42 6.01 -10.19 -9.22
C THR A 42 7.18 -10.62 -8.34
N GLU A 43 8.18 -9.75 -8.16
CA GLU A 43 9.30 -9.99 -7.26
C GLU A 43 8.84 -9.95 -5.79
N VAL A 44 8.02 -8.96 -5.43
CA VAL A 44 7.53 -8.76 -4.05
C VAL A 44 6.58 -9.87 -3.59
N MET A 45 5.77 -10.45 -4.48
CA MET A 45 4.81 -11.50 -4.11
C MET A 45 5.46 -12.88 -3.89
N ARG A 46 6.79 -12.99 -3.99
CA ARG A 46 7.55 -14.24 -3.91
C ARG A 46 8.78 -14.10 -3.01
N GLY A 47 9.39 -15.23 -2.68
CA GLY A 47 10.66 -15.27 -1.96
C GLY A 47 10.57 -14.66 -0.56
N ALA A 48 11.70 -14.17 -0.06
CA ALA A 48 11.78 -13.62 1.28
C ALA A 48 10.89 -12.37 1.49
N PRO A 49 10.77 -11.38 0.57
CA PRO A 49 9.87 -10.25 0.79
C PRO A 49 8.42 -10.67 1.07
N ALA A 50 7.96 -11.77 0.46
CA ALA A 50 6.63 -12.29 0.70
C ALA A 50 6.44 -12.97 2.07
N VAL A 51 7.52 -13.49 2.65
CA VAL A 51 7.53 -14.05 4.00
C VAL A 51 7.56 -12.92 5.03
N GLU A 52 8.34 -11.88 4.78
CA GLU A 52 8.49 -10.72 5.69
C GLU A 52 7.25 -9.83 5.70
N MET A 53 6.59 -9.68 4.54
CA MET A 53 5.42 -8.81 4.38
C MET A 53 4.25 -9.56 3.71
N PRO A 54 3.60 -10.54 4.38
CA PRO A 54 2.55 -11.36 3.78
C PRO A 54 1.38 -10.56 3.18
N ALA A 55 0.93 -9.48 3.83
CA ALA A 55 -0.15 -8.65 3.30
C ALA A 55 0.26 -7.91 2.02
N LEU A 56 1.53 -7.48 1.93
CA LEU A 56 2.06 -6.86 0.71
C LEU A 56 2.15 -7.88 -0.43
N ALA A 57 2.51 -9.12 -0.15
CA ALA A 57 2.51 -10.18 -1.14
C ALA A 57 1.08 -10.53 -1.60
N GLU A 58 0.12 -10.59 -0.69
CA GLU A 58 -1.30 -10.76 -1.00
C GLU A 58 -1.80 -9.63 -1.89
N ALA A 59 -1.55 -8.37 -1.53
CA ALA A 59 -1.88 -7.21 -2.33
C ALA A 59 -1.27 -7.30 -3.73
N SER A 60 0.03 -7.58 -3.80
CA SER A 60 0.80 -7.71 -5.04
C SER A 60 0.18 -8.74 -5.99
N ARG A 61 -0.30 -9.89 -5.49
CA ARG A 61 -0.98 -10.92 -6.32
C ARG A 61 -2.25 -10.41 -7.00
N THR A 62 -2.93 -9.44 -6.39
CA THR A 62 -4.21 -8.91 -6.91
C THR A 62 -4.05 -7.74 -7.87
N VAL A 63 -2.84 -7.18 -8.00
CA VAL A 63 -2.60 -6.01 -8.87
C VAL A 63 -2.77 -6.41 -10.33
N GLY A 64 -3.68 -5.73 -11.02
CA GLY A 64 -3.86 -5.82 -12.46
C GLY A 64 -3.86 -7.26 -13.02
N SER A 65 -2.99 -7.48 -14.00
CA SER A 65 -2.71 -8.78 -14.62
C SER A 65 -1.26 -9.18 -14.38
N PRO A 66 -0.84 -10.43 -14.66
CA PRO A 66 0.57 -10.81 -14.62
C PRO A 66 1.49 -9.86 -15.42
N GLN A 67 1.03 -9.37 -16.58
CA GLN A 67 1.78 -8.41 -17.40
C GLN A 67 2.00 -7.08 -16.68
N ILE A 68 0.97 -6.60 -15.97
CA ILE A 68 1.10 -5.39 -15.15
C ILE A 68 2.02 -5.65 -13.97
N ARG A 69 1.93 -6.81 -13.30
CA ARG A 69 2.78 -7.15 -12.15
C ARG A 69 4.25 -7.31 -12.48
N ASN A 70 4.57 -7.78 -13.68
CA ASN A 70 5.94 -7.92 -14.16
C ASN A 70 6.61 -6.56 -14.48
N ARG A 71 5.85 -5.46 -14.52
CA ARG A 71 6.37 -4.13 -14.88
C ARG A 71 6.08 -3.05 -13.83
N GLY A 72 4.97 -3.17 -13.10
CA GLY A 72 4.60 -2.25 -12.05
C GLY A 72 5.44 -2.47 -10.81
N THR A 73 5.97 -1.39 -10.26
CA THR A 73 6.87 -1.42 -9.11
C THR A 73 6.23 -0.81 -7.87
N ILE A 74 6.79 -1.13 -6.69
CA ILE A 74 6.40 -0.52 -5.42
C ILE A 74 6.63 0.99 -5.45
N GLY A 75 7.77 1.44 -5.99
CA GLY A 75 8.07 2.86 -6.18
C GLY A 75 7.08 3.56 -7.11
N GLY A 76 6.66 2.90 -8.19
CA GLY A 76 5.63 3.43 -9.08
C GLY A 76 4.26 3.55 -8.40
N ASN A 77 3.92 2.63 -7.50
CA ASN A 77 2.72 2.72 -6.67
C ASN A 77 2.75 3.95 -5.77
N LEU A 78 3.85 4.09 -5.00
CA LEU A 78 4.09 5.21 -4.09
C LEU A 78 4.10 6.56 -4.83
N GLY A 79 4.86 6.64 -5.93
CA GLY A 79 4.97 7.85 -6.74
C GLY A 79 3.65 8.25 -7.41
N THR A 80 2.77 7.29 -7.69
CA THR A 80 1.42 7.59 -8.19
C THR A 80 0.49 8.08 -7.08
N ALA A 81 0.71 7.66 -5.84
CA ALA A 81 -0.12 7.99 -4.66
C ALA A 81 -1.64 7.86 -4.90
N SER A 82 -2.03 6.85 -5.68
CA SER A 82 -3.44 6.61 -5.98
C SER A 82 -4.15 6.10 -4.73
N PRO A 83 -5.33 6.64 -4.35
CA PRO A 83 -6.12 6.10 -3.24
C PRO A 83 -6.48 4.62 -3.42
N ALA A 84 -6.53 4.16 -4.67
CA ALA A 84 -6.77 2.77 -5.05
C ALA A 84 -5.48 1.93 -5.20
N GLY A 85 -4.33 2.43 -4.74
CA GLY A 85 -3.04 1.75 -4.84
C GLY A 85 -2.94 0.58 -3.85
N ASP A 86 -2.81 -0.65 -4.36
CA ASP A 86 -2.87 -1.85 -3.51
C ASP A 86 -1.65 -2.04 -2.59
N ALA A 87 -0.48 -1.46 -2.91
CA ALA A 87 0.70 -1.55 -2.02
C ALA A 87 0.65 -0.60 -0.82
N LEU A 88 -0.19 0.45 -0.88
CA LEU A 88 -0.22 1.47 0.18
C LEU A 88 -0.74 0.91 1.52
N PRO A 89 -1.88 0.18 1.58
CA PRO A 89 -2.38 -0.32 2.86
C PRO A 89 -1.40 -1.26 3.59
N PRO A 90 -0.78 -2.28 2.95
CA PRO A 90 0.21 -3.13 3.62
C PRO A 90 1.44 -2.38 4.13
N LEU A 91 1.93 -1.39 3.41
CA LEU A 91 3.05 -0.57 3.87
C LEU A 91 2.65 0.32 5.06
N LEU A 92 1.40 0.79 5.07
CA LEU A 92 0.90 1.70 6.11
C LEU A 92 0.65 0.97 7.44
N ILE A 93 0.11 -0.26 7.41
CA ILE A 93 -0.05 -1.05 8.64
C ILE A 93 1.29 -1.37 9.29
N GLU A 94 2.37 -1.49 8.52
CA GLU A 94 3.75 -1.69 9.02
C GLU A 94 4.53 -0.38 9.23
N ARG A 95 3.83 0.76 9.20
CA ARG A 95 4.39 2.10 9.48
C ARG A 95 5.64 2.39 8.63
N ALA A 96 5.57 2.09 7.34
CA ALA A 96 6.70 2.29 6.43
C ALA A 96 7.19 3.75 6.39
N ASP A 97 8.52 3.90 6.34
CA ASP A 97 9.18 5.13 5.93
C ASP A 97 9.55 5.05 4.45
N ILE A 98 9.42 6.18 3.75
CA ILE A 98 9.79 6.31 2.35
C ILE A 98 11.14 7.00 2.26
N GLU A 99 12.14 6.29 1.74
CA GLU A 99 13.48 6.80 1.52
C GLU A 99 13.53 7.55 0.19
N LEU A 100 13.89 8.83 0.26
CA LEU A 100 13.98 9.76 -0.86
C LEU A 100 15.42 10.20 -1.05
N ALA A 101 15.86 10.34 -2.30
CA ALA A 101 17.19 10.82 -2.64
C ALA A 101 17.12 11.96 -3.66
N SER A 102 18.02 12.92 -3.52
CA SER A 102 18.29 13.99 -4.47
C SER A 102 19.80 14.23 -4.54
N VAL A 103 20.23 15.16 -5.39
CA VAL A 103 21.61 15.64 -5.42
C VAL A 103 22.04 16.32 -4.11
N ARG A 104 21.08 16.75 -3.28
CA ARG A 104 21.33 17.36 -1.97
C ARG A 104 21.54 16.33 -0.85
N GLY A 105 21.29 15.05 -1.12
CA GLY A 105 21.39 13.97 -0.14
C GLY A 105 20.10 13.16 -0.03
N THR A 106 20.01 12.38 1.04
CA THR A 106 18.90 11.46 1.31
C THR A 106 18.11 11.87 2.54
N ARG A 107 16.81 11.58 2.52
CA ARG A 107 15.92 11.75 3.68
C ARG A 107 14.90 10.61 3.76
N ARG A 108 14.27 10.47 4.91
CA ARG A 108 13.13 9.57 5.12
C ARG A 108 11.90 10.35 5.55
N VAL A 109 10.73 9.91 5.11
CA VAL A 109 9.44 10.50 5.45
C VAL A 109 8.48 9.37 5.78
N ALA A 110 7.74 9.47 6.87
CA ALA A 110 6.73 8.47 7.20
C ALA A 110 5.68 8.39 6.07
N LEU A 111 5.21 7.19 5.72
CA LEU A 111 4.24 7.03 4.64
C LEU A 111 2.95 7.83 4.88
N THR A 112 2.54 8.01 6.15
CA THR A 112 1.42 8.86 6.54
C THR A 112 1.60 10.32 6.15
N GLU A 113 2.84 10.82 6.18
CA GLU A 113 3.19 12.20 5.80
C GLU A 113 3.52 12.31 4.31
N PHE A 114 3.95 11.21 3.70
CA PHE A 114 4.24 11.16 2.27
C PHE A 114 2.97 11.27 1.42
N LEU A 115 1.84 10.74 1.87
CA LEU A 115 0.55 10.78 1.15
C LEU A 115 -0.24 12.05 1.49
N VAL A 116 0.01 13.14 0.76
CA VAL A 116 -0.58 14.46 1.04
C VAL A 116 -1.92 14.72 0.34
N GLY A 117 -2.35 13.84 -0.56
CA GLY A 117 -3.63 13.97 -1.24
C GLY A 117 -3.87 12.92 -2.32
N PRO A 118 -5.05 12.90 -2.96
CA PRO A 118 -5.35 11.94 -4.01
C PRO A 118 -4.42 12.17 -5.19
N LYS A 119 -3.54 11.19 -5.45
CA LYS A 119 -2.47 11.27 -6.47
C LYS A 119 -1.46 12.39 -6.25
N HIS A 120 -1.28 12.81 -5.00
CA HIS A 120 -0.28 13.79 -4.60
C HIS A 120 0.55 13.23 -3.45
N ASN A 121 1.85 13.48 -3.48
CA ASN A 121 2.78 13.07 -2.44
C ASN A 121 3.79 14.16 -2.10
N ALA A 122 4.57 13.95 -1.05
CA ALA A 122 5.53 14.92 -0.51
C ALA A 122 6.90 14.93 -1.22
N LEU A 123 6.99 14.35 -2.43
CA LEU A 123 8.21 14.33 -3.23
C LEU A 123 8.53 15.74 -3.74
N ALA A 124 9.76 16.21 -3.55
CA ALA A 124 10.23 17.43 -4.20
C ALA A 124 10.59 17.18 -5.67
N ASP A 125 10.65 18.24 -6.48
CA ASP A 125 10.83 18.16 -7.93
C ASP A 125 12.10 17.42 -8.38
N ASP A 126 13.15 17.42 -7.55
CA ASP A 126 14.43 16.75 -7.81
C ASP A 126 14.67 15.51 -6.95
N GLU A 127 13.62 14.99 -6.31
CA GLU A 127 13.69 13.77 -5.51
C GLU A 127 13.27 12.53 -6.27
N LEU A 128 13.91 11.42 -5.92
CA LEU A 128 13.59 10.07 -6.36
C LEU A 128 13.20 9.21 -5.14
N ILE A 129 12.13 8.42 -5.29
CA ILE A 129 11.81 7.36 -4.33
C ILE A 129 12.82 6.23 -4.50
N VAL A 130 13.63 5.96 -3.48
CA VAL A 130 14.67 4.93 -3.51
C VAL A 130 14.16 3.62 -2.95
N ALA A 131 13.46 3.65 -1.81
CA ALA A 131 12.97 2.45 -1.15
C ALA A 131 11.79 2.74 -0.22
N ALA A 132 11.00 1.71 0.07
CA ALA A 132 10.18 1.66 1.27
C ALA A 132 10.98 0.92 2.35
N VAL A 133 11.04 1.49 3.55
CA VAL A 133 11.77 0.96 4.70
C VAL A 133 10.74 0.62 5.77
N VAL A 134 10.73 -0.63 6.22
CA VAL A 134 9.79 -1.12 7.24
C VAL A 134 10.55 -1.87 8.31
N HIS A 135 9.98 -1.86 9.52
CA HIS A 135 10.33 -2.80 10.58
C HIS A 135 9.18 -3.79 10.67
N PRO A 136 9.20 -4.90 9.89
CA PRO A 136 8.08 -5.82 9.89
C PRO A 136 7.82 -6.31 11.31
N SER A 137 6.56 -6.22 11.74
CA SER A 137 6.13 -6.73 13.04
C SER A 137 6.45 -8.21 13.26
N GLY A 138 6.56 -8.98 12.16
CA GLY A 138 6.63 -10.45 12.22
C GLY A 138 5.31 -11.12 12.62
N GLU A 139 4.25 -10.33 12.75
CA GLU A 139 2.96 -10.75 13.25
C GLU A 139 2.00 -11.11 12.10
N PRO A 140 0.93 -11.87 12.37
CA PRO A 140 -0.05 -12.22 11.36
C PRO A 140 -0.65 -10.98 10.70
N GLN A 141 -0.50 -10.90 9.38
CA GLN A 141 -1.05 -9.83 8.55
C GLN A 141 -1.76 -10.38 7.31
N THR A 142 -2.82 -9.71 6.86
CA THR A 142 -3.55 -10.06 5.63
C THR A 142 -3.98 -8.83 4.85
N PHE A 143 -4.18 -9.00 3.55
CA PHE A 143 -4.77 -8.03 2.63
C PHE A 143 -5.97 -8.63 1.92
N MET A 144 -7.03 -7.82 1.78
CA MET A 144 -8.25 -8.18 1.09
C MET A 144 -8.69 -7.04 0.17
N LYS A 145 -9.24 -7.38 -0.99
CA LYS A 145 -9.74 -6.41 -1.98
C LYS A 145 -11.12 -6.80 -2.48
N VAL A 146 -11.99 -5.80 -2.56
CA VAL A 146 -13.31 -5.91 -3.17
C VAL A 146 -13.30 -5.19 -4.52
N GLY A 147 -13.85 -5.85 -5.53
CA GLY A 147 -14.11 -5.28 -6.85
C GLY A 147 -15.21 -6.07 -7.56
N PRO A 148 -15.76 -5.55 -8.68
CA PRO A 148 -16.82 -6.22 -9.42
C PRO A 148 -16.41 -7.55 -10.08
N ARG A 149 -15.12 -7.92 -10.04
CA ARG A 149 -14.57 -9.16 -10.58
C ARG A 149 -13.28 -9.56 -9.86
N ASN A 150 -12.89 -10.83 -9.97
CA ASN A 150 -11.78 -11.41 -9.21
C ASN A 150 -10.36 -11.03 -9.68
N ALA A 151 -10.21 -10.44 -10.88
CA ALA A 151 -8.90 -10.08 -11.44
C ALA A 151 -8.96 -8.82 -12.31
N MET A 152 -7.80 -8.18 -12.53
CA MET A 152 -7.68 -6.98 -13.36
C MET A 152 -8.68 -5.88 -12.95
N VAL A 153 -8.75 -5.57 -11.66
CA VAL A 153 -9.78 -4.70 -11.10
C VAL A 153 -9.16 -3.59 -10.25
N ILE A 154 -9.69 -2.38 -10.43
CA ILE A 154 -9.44 -1.26 -9.52
C ILE A 154 -10.33 -1.46 -8.30
N ALA A 155 -9.74 -1.41 -7.10
CA ALA A 155 -10.46 -1.67 -5.86
C ALA A 155 -11.67 -0.74 -5.68
N VAL A 156 -12.83 -1.32 -5.36
CA VAL A 156 -13.94 -0.60 -4.73
C VAL A 156 -13.55 -0.26 -3.30
N CYS A 157 -12.99 -1.21 -2.57
CA CYS A 157 -12.23 -0.96 -1.35
C CYS A 157 -11.17 -2.04 -1.19
N SER A 158 -10.12 -1.73 -0.45
CA SER A 158 -9.12 -2.69 -0.01
C SER A 158 -8.82 -2.47 1.45
N LEU A 159 -8.38 -3.53 2.13
CA LEU A 159 -8.03 -3.51 3.54
C LEU A 159 -6.75 -4.33 3.73
N ALA A 160 -5.77 -3.79 4.45
CA ALA A 160 -4.72 -4.57 5.08
C ALA A 160 -4.91 -4.51 6.60
N LEU A 161 -4.63 -5.60 7.30
CA LEU A 161 -4.68 -5.66 8.77
C LEU A 161 -3.48 -6.43 9.30
N VAL A 162 -2.93 -5.98 10.42
CA VAL A 162 -1.99 -6.73 11.27
C VAL A 162 -2.49 -6.74 12.70
N ALA A 163 -2.34 -7.88 13.38
CA ALA A 163 -2.58 -8.01 14.80
C ALA A 163 -1.25 -8.13 15.54
N ASP A 164 -0.74 -7.01 16.04
CA ASP A 164 0.56 -6.91 16.68
C ASP A 164 0.43 -7.24 18.18
N ARG A 165 0.71 -8.51 18.53
CA ARG A 165 0.54 -9.01 19.90
C ARG A 165 1.62 -8.49 20.82
N GLU A 166 2.82 -8.25 20.31
CA GLU A 166 3.92 -7.63 21.07
C GLU A 166 3.54 -6.23 21.56
N ARG A 167 2.94 -5.41 20.69
CA ARG A 167 2.48 -4.05 21.03
C ARG A 167 1.08 -4.02 21.64
N GLY A 168 0.34 -5.12 21.58
CA GLY A 168 -1.04 -5.18 22.03
C GLY A 168 -1.99 -4.34 21.15
N GLU A 169 -1.68 -4.14 19.87
CA GLU A 169 -2.45 -3.27 18.96
C GLU A 169 -2.93 -3.99 17.69
N LEU A 170 -4.13 -3.63 17.23
CA LEU A 170 -4.64 -3.93 15.89
C LEU A 170 -4.40 -2.70 15.01
N ARG A 171 -3.88 -2.92 13.82
CA ARG A 171 -3.70 -1.85 12.81
C ARG A 171 -4.38 -2.27 11.53
N ALA A 172 -5.27 -1.43 11.03
CA ALA A 172 -5.99 -1.64 9.77
C ALA A 172 -5.82 -0.43 8.87
N ALA A 173 -5.34 -0.66 7.65
CA ALA A 173 -5.25 0.37 6.62
C ALA A 173 -6.20 0.05 5.48
N PHE A 174 -6.84 1.08 4.90
CA PHE A 174 -7.80 0.89 3.83
C PHE A 174 -7.56 1.78 2.62
N GLY A 175 -7.75 1.22 1.44
CA GLY A 175 -7.68 1.90 0.15
C GLY A 175 -9.06 2.12 -0.48
N SER A 176 -9.13 3.06 -1.42
CA SER A 176 -10.35 3.45 -2.16
C SER A 176 -11.54 3.88 -1.29
N ALA A 177 -11.34 4.22 -0.02
CA ALA A 177 -12.41 4.65 0.88
C ALA A 177 -12.08 5.95 1.63
N GLY A 178 -11.23 6.78 1.02
CA GLY A 178 -10.81 8.09 1.48
C GLY A 178 -10.01 8.81 0.39
N PRO A 179 -9.68 10.10 0.58
CA PRO A 179 -8.83 10.86 -0.35
C PRO A 179 -7.39 10.34 -0.39
N VAL A 180 -6.92 9.67 0.67
CA VAL A 180 -5.68 8.90 0.77
C VAL A 180 -5.96 7.60 1.50
N THR A 181 -4.98 6.69 1.55
CA THR A 181 -5.09 5.46 2.36
C THR A 181 -5.22 5.83 3.84
N GLY A 182 -6.29 5.39 4.49
CA GLY A 182 -6.51 5.61 5.91
C GLY A 182 -5.84 4.53 6.77
N LEU A 183 -5.48 4.87 8.01
CA LEU A 183 -4.96 3.95 9.02
C LEU A 183 -5.77 4.13 10.31
N VAL A 184 -6.23 3.02 10.88
CA VAL A 184 -6.89 2.98 12.18
C VAL A 184 -6.12 2.02 13.08
N THR A 185 -5.87 2.44 14.30
CA THR A 185 -5.19 1.62 15.33
C THR A 185 -6.08 1.55 16.56
N CYS A 186 -6.21 0.38 17.17
CA CYS A 186 -6.83 0.22 18.48
C CYS A 186 -6.11 -0.86 19.31
N PRO A 187 -6.32 -0.92 20.63
CA PRO A 187 -5.89 -2.05 21.44
C PRO A 187 -6.49 -3.37 20.94
N ILE A 188 -5.73 -4.47 21.03
CA ILE A 188 -6.23 -5.83 20.70
C ILE A 188 -7.45 -6.22 21.54
N ALA A 189 -7.56 -5.71 22.77
CA ALA A 189 -8.72 -5.92 23.62
C ALA A 189 -10.03 -5.39 23.00
N ASP A 190 -9.95 -4.38 22.13
CA ASP A 190 -11.09 -3.73 21.49
C ASP A 190 -11.44 -4.34 20.12
N LYS A 191 -10.97 -5.57 19.83
CA LYS A 191 -11.19 -6.26 18.55
C LYS A 191 -12.65 -6.31 18.10
N ASP A 192 -13.60 -6.37 19.02
CA ASP A 192 -15.02 -6.53 18.72
C ASP A 192 -15.64 -5.23 18.15
N SER A 193 -15.16 -4.06 18.57
CA SER A 193 -15.60 -2.75 18.07
C SER A 193 -14.76 -2.26 16.88
N PHE A 194 -13.61 -2.89 16.61
CA PHE A 194 -12.67 -2.45 15.58
C PHE A 194 -13.25 -2.40 14.16
N PRO A 195 -14.09 -3.36 13.70
CA PRO A 195 -14.74 -3.28 12.39
C PRO A 195 -15.55 -2.00 12.18
N ASP A 196 -16.20 -1.54 13.25
CA ASP A 196 -17.04 -0.35 13.22
C ASP A 196 -16.15 0.90 13.18
N ALA A 197 -15.10 0.94 14.01
CA ALA A 197 -14.12 2.03 14.00
C ALA A 197 -13.46 2.23 12.62
N VAL A 198 -13.09 1.14 11.93
CA VAL A 198 -12.53 1.19 10.57
C VAL A 198 -13.54 1.73 9.55
N ALA A 199 -14.81 1.31 9.64
CA ALA A 199 -15.85 1.77 8.74
C ALA A 199 -16.22 3.25 8.95
N GLU A 200 -16.23 3.73 10.19
CA GLU A 200 -16.51 5.13 10.54
C GLU A 200 -15.35 6.07 10.19
N ALA A 201 -14.11 5.59 10.29
CA ALA A 201 -12.94 6.37 9.86
C ALA A 201 -12.89 6.63 8.34
N ALA A 202 -13.65 5.85 7.56
CA ALA A 202 -13.67 5.98 6.11
C ALA A 202 -14.49 7.19 5.64
N SER A 203 -13.94 7.90 4.65
CA SER A 203 -14.57 9.04 3.95
C SER A 203 -14.73 8.77 2.45
N PRO A 204 -15.52 7.73 2.05
CA PRO A 204 -15.70 7.39 0.65
C PRO A 204 -16.66 8.34 -0.08
N ILE A 205 -16.49 8.42 -1.40
CA ILE A 205 -17.44 9.03 -2.33
C ILE A 205 -18.25 7.95 -3.07
N ASP A 206 -19.35 8.35 -3.69
CA ASP A 206 -20.02 7.55 -4.71
C ASP A 206 -19.25 7.67 -6.04
N ASP A 207 -19.07 6.54 -6.73
CA ASP A 207 -18.59 6.52 -8.11
C ASP A 207 -19.22 5.36 -8.90
N ILE A 208 -18.81 5.21 -10.16
CA ILE A 208 -19.28 4.13 -11.04
C ILE A 208 -18.95 2.72 -10.56
N ARG A 209 -18.06 2.56 -9.57
CA ARG A 209 -17.60 1.27 -9.04
C ARG A 209 -18.36 0.87 -7.78
N GLY A 210 -18.92 1.83 -7.05
CA GLY A 210 -19.73 1.55 -5.86
C GLY A 210 -20.01 2.80 -5.02
N THR A 211 -21.06 2.71 -4.22
CA THR A 211 -21.51 3.79 -3.34
C THR A 211 -20.64 3.89 -2.08
N ALA A 212 -20.63 5.05 -1.46
CA ALA A 212 -20.04 5.34 -0.17
C ALA A 212 -20.60 4.41 0.92
N ALA A 213 -21.91 4.17 0.91
CA ALA A 213 -22.56 3.23 1.82
C ALA A 213 -22.03 1.80 1.65
N TYR A 214 -21.89 1.33 0.41
CA TYR A 214 -21.33 0.01 0.13
C TYR A 214 -19.86 -0.10 0.58
N ARG A 215 -19.05 0.94 0.36
CA ARG A 215 -17.63 0.96 0.79
C ARG A 215 -17.50 0.86 2.31
N ARG A 216 -18.30 1.59 3.09
CA ARG A 216 -18.31 1.49 4.56
C ARG A 216 -18.74 0.10 5.04
N HIS A 217 -19.82 -0.44 4.45
CA HIS A 217 -20.28 -1.79 4.75
C HIS A 217 -19.19 -2.83 4.44
N ALA A 218 -18.58 -2.74 3.26
CA ALA A 218 -17.54 -3.66 2.83
C ALA A 218 -16.31 -3.60 3.76
N LEU A 219 -15.86 -2.41 4.18
CA LEU A 219 -14.75 -2.28 5.13
C LEU A 219 -15.04 -2.95 6.48
N ARG A 220 -16.26 -2.82 7.00
CA ARG A 220 -16.68 -3.51 8.23
C ARG A 220 -16.54 -5.03 8.09
N VAL A 221 -17.10 -5.58 7.01
CA VAL A 221 -17.04 -7.02 6.73
C VAL A 221 -15.61 -7.51 6.47
N LEU A 222 -14.81 -6.75 5.73
CA LEU A 222 -13.40 -7.09 5.50
C LEU A 222 -12.60 -7.09 6.79
N THR A 223 -12.86 -6.14 7.70
CA THR A 223 -12.16 -6.05 8.98
C THR A 223 -12.49 -7.25 9.86
N GLN A 224 -13.76 -7.65 9.95
CA GLN A 224 -14.17 -8.88 10.66
C GLN A 224 -13.43 -10.11 10.13
N ARG A 225 -13.42 -10.32 8.80
CA ARG A 225 -12.73 -11.45 8.17
C ARG A 225 -11.21 -11.40 8.35
N ALA A 226 -10.63 -10.20 8.35
CA ALA A 226 -9.20 -10.03 8.57
C ALA A 226 -8.81 -10.34 10.02
N LEU A 227 -9.63 -9.95 11.00
CA LEU A 227 -9.45 -10.33 12.40
C LEU A 227 -9.51 -11.84 12.59
N GLU A 228 -10.47 -12.53 11.97
CA GLU A 228 -10.54 -14.00 12.01
C GLU A 228 -9.24 -14.66 11.50
N ARG A 229 -8.58 -14.08 10.50
CA ARG A 229 -7.31 -14.61 9.95
C ARG A 229 -6.10 -14.31 10.81
N CYS A 230 -6.04 -13.11 11.39
CA CYS A 230 -4.86 -12.63 12.12
C CYS A 230 -4.88 -13.02 13.61
N LEU A 231 -6.06 -13.31 14.18
CA LEU A 231 -6.23 -13.69 15.59
C LEU A 231 -6.49 -15.18 15.80
N ALA A 232 -6.67 -15.97 14.73
CA ALA A 232 -6.64 -17.43 14.80
C ALA A 232 -5.29 -17.92 15.37
#